data_AF-A0A2T7PLT7-F1
#
_entry.id   AF-A0A2T7PLT7-F1
#
_cell.length_a   1.000
_cell.length_b   1.000
_cell.length_c   1.000
_cell.angle_alpha   90.00
_cell.angle_beta   90.00
_cell.angle_gamma   90.00
#
_symmetry.space_group_name_H-M   'P 1'
#
loop_
_entity.id
_entity.type
_entity.pdbx_description
1 polymer ?
#
loop_
_entity_poly.entity_id
_entity_poly.type
_entity_poly.pdbx_seq_one_letter_code
_entity_poly.pdbx_strand_id
1 'polypeptide(L)'
;MGVGVCLSRSPSLVSVLTLSRLAIVTLAASVWLRGPTSADSMAVGQAVHSPSRVYGPCAVVRGVFMYYVLKDKARFYIYISTDSVYDVCDKSHADPTRESDAVRPASEQRRQELQAVESYGHRKLMIEEELVLQREAGGIPFVSLRLPDVIGPKDNTYRWWIYQLWIRLADHLEKPLAIPSFLVNKPMSLVYVNDVADVIVRLMDPKPEVFDQAFNLAFKETPTLLQLLGDMKLALNITDLSIITDNSVNAVHMFPSVRSGPIDITKAQESLHWSPTPLETAIVETVDFYERTMTDPYMVGPRKEIIRTMETHFTSKPLMLLQGLKKHYGLNYQVPKEEL
;
A
#
# COMPACT_ATOMS: atom_id res chain seq x y z
N MET A 1 -4.48 -2.02 -10.67
CA MET A 1 -3.39 -2.50 -11.55
C MET A 1 -2.56 -3.47 -10.72
N GLY A 2 -2.22 -4.65 -11.25
CA GLY A 2 -1.41 -5.65 -10.56
C GLY A 2 0.06 -5.39 -10.86
N VAL A 3 0.93 -5.47 -9.86
CA VAL A 3 2.38 -5.49 -10.08
C VAL A 3 2.91 -6.82 -9.59
N GLY A 4 3.88 -7.36 -10.31
CA GLY A 4 4.56 -8.58 -9.90
C GLY A 4 5.92 -8.74 -10.57
N VAL A 5 6.69 -9.69 -10.06
CA VAL A 5 8.06 -9.97 -10.46
C VAL A 5 8.13 -11.34 -11.13
N CYS A 6 8.88 -11.45 -12.23
CA CYS A 6 8.99 -12.68 -13.04
C CYS A 6 10.45 -13.13 -13.21
N LEU A 7 10.68 -14.45 -13.13
CA LEU A 7 12.01 -15.07 -13.33
C LEU A 7 12.11 -15.77 -14.70
N SER A 8 13.17 -15.52 -15.47
CA SER A 8 13.30 -15.96 -16.88
C SER A 8 13.93 -17.35 -17.09
N ARG A 9 13.82 -17.90 -18.32
CA ARG A 9 14.37 -19.22 -18.70
C ARG A 9 15.83 -19.25 -19.19
N SER A 10 16.49 -18.13 -19.51
CA SER A 10 17.85 -18.15 -20.12
C SER A 10 18.98 -17.84 -19.12
N PRO A 11 20.07 -18.65 -19.06
CA PRO A 11 21.27 -18.31 -18.29
C PRO A 11 22.10 -17.16 -18.89
N SER A 12 21.90 -16.81 -20.17
CA SER A 12 22.73 -15.84 -20.91
C SER A 12 22.14 -14.43 -21.00
N LEU A 13 21.03 -14.17 -20.31
CA LEU A 13 20.42 -12.85 -20.16
C LEU A 13 20.39 -12.43 -18.69
N VAL A 14 21.51 -12.59 -17.99
CA VAL A 14 21.85 -11.72 -16.83
C VAL A 14 22.39 -10.40 -17.39
N SER A 15 21.58 -9.70 -18.18
CA SER A 15 21.89 -8.32 -18.59
C SER A 15 21.42 -7.38 -17.50
N VAL A 16 22.36 -7.03 -16.62
CA VAL A 16 22.44 -5.83 -15.79
C VAL A 16 21.08 -5.14 -15.52
N LEU A 17 20.33 -5.71 -14.59
CA LEU A 17 19.51 -4.91 -13.69
C LEU A 17 20.15 -5.04 -12.31
N THR A 18 21.22 -4.28 -12.08
CA THR A 18 21.63 -3.86 -10.74
C THR A 18 20.57 -2.90 -10.21
N LEU A 19 19.32 -3.37 -10.11
CA LEU A 19 18.25 -2.67 -9.44
C LEU A 19 18.55 -2.82 -7.95
N SER A 20 18.89 -1.70 -7.32
CA SER A 20 19.01 -1.65 -5.86
C SER A 20 17.73 -2.22 -5.22
N ARG A 21 17.85 -2.82 -4.03
CA ARG A 21 16.74 -3.43 -3.26
C ARG A 21 15.45 -2.58 -3.25
N LEU A 22 15.59 -1.26 -3.38
CA LEU A 22 14.52 -0.26 -3.45
C LEU A 22 13.72 -0.23 -4.75
N ALA A 23 14.33 -0.47 -5.92
CA ALA A 23 13.66 -0.21 -7.20
C ALA A 23 12.54 -1.22 -7.52
N ILE A 24 12.62 -2.43 -6.95
CA ILE A 24 11.60 -3.47 -7.08
C ILE A 24 10.29 -3.06 -6.36
N VAL A 25 10.40 -2.38 -5.21
CA VAL A 25 9.22 -1.93 -4.46
C VAL A 25 8.62 -0.66 -5.05
N THR A 26 9.44 0.27 -5.55
CA THR A 26 8.93 1.48 -6.22
C THR A 26 8.10 1.14 -7.46
N LEU A 27 8.51 0.17 -8.28
CA LEU A 27 7.74 -0.28 -9.46
C LEU A 27 6.37 -0.90 -9.08
N ALA A 28 6.26 -1.53 -7.91
CA ALA A 28 5.00 -2.07 -7.38
C ALA A 28 3.96 -1.01 -7.05
N ALA A 29 4.41 0.20 -6.70
CA ALA A 29 3.53 1.26 -6.24
C ALA A 29 3.36 2.42 -7.26
N SER A 30 4.25 2.53 -8.26
CA SER A 30 4.30 3.65 -9.24
C SER A 30 3.14 3.73 -10.24
N VAL A 31 2.24 2.75 -10.27
CA VAL A 31 1.25 2.61 -11.34
C VAL A 31 -0.01 3.49 -11.14
N TRP A 32 -0.01 4.40 -10.15
CA TRP A 32 -1.23 5.11 -9.73
C TRP A 32 -1.42 6.54 -10.27
N LEU A 33 -0.57 7.07 -11.16
CA LEU A 33 -0.62 8.50 -11.55
C LEU A 33 -1.09 8.87 -12.97
N ARG A 34 -1.77 7.98 -13.71
CA ARG A 34 -2.46 8.40 -14.96
C ARG A 34 -3.82 7.72 -15.13
N GLY A 35 -4.86 8.38 -14.62
CA GLY A 35 -6.23 8.14 -15.08
C GLY A 35 -6.48 8.86 -16.41
N PRO A 36 -7.22 8.25 -17.37
CA PRO A 36 -7.63 8.94 -18.58
C PRO A 36 -8.76 9.92 -18.28
N THR A 37 -8.58 11.16 -18.74
CA THR A 37 -9.62 12.18 -18.87
C THR A 37 -10.70 11.70 -19.83
N SER A 38 -11.96 11.87 -19.45
CA SER A 38 -13.15 11.53 -20.21
C SER A 38 -13.29 12.36 -21.50
N ALA A 39 -13.56 11.70 -22.62
CA ALA A 39 -14.55 12.07 -23.64
C ALA A 39 -14.44 11.09 -24.82
N ASP A 40 -15.43 10.22 -25.01
CA ASP A 40 -16.21 10.17 -26.26
C ASP A 40 -17.12 8.94 -26.33
N SER A 41 -18.25 9.18 -26.98
CA SER A 41 -19.50 8.45 -26.97
C SER A 41 -19.61 7.42 -28.10
N MET A 42 -20.47 6.43 -27.85
CA MET A 42 -21.36 5.71 -28.78
C MET A 42 -20.79 5.00 -30.02
N ALA A 43 -21.00 3.67 -30.07
CA ALA A 43 -21.77 3.05 -31.16
C ALA A 43 -22.31 1.67 -30.74
N VAL A 44 -23.57 1.45 -31.08
CA VAL A 44 -24.40 0.26 -30.85
C VAL A 44 -24.12 -0.79 -31.94
N GLY A 45 -24.06 -2.06 -31.55
CA GLY A 45 -24.13 -3.21 -32.47
C GLY A 45 -24.65 -4.45 -31.74
N GLN A 46 -25.89 -4.83 -32.01
CA GLN A 46 -26.52 -6.05 -31.51
C GLN A 46 -26.01 -7.31 -32.23
N ALA A 47 -25.73 -8.38 -31.49
CA ALA A 47 -25.83 -9.75 -31.98
C ALA A 47 -26.14 -10.75 -30.84
N VAL A 48 -26.92 -11.77 -31.20
CA VAL A 48 -27.77 -12.68 -30.41
C VAL A 48 -27.04 -13.85 -29.70
N HIS A 49 -27.50 -14.18 -28.48
CA HIS A 49 -27.45 -15.41 -27.64
C HIS A 49 -26.18 -16.28 -27.42
N SER A 50 -25.73 -16.35 -26.15
CA SER A 50 -25.63 -17.57 -25.30
C SER A 50 -25.31 -17.16 -23.84
N PRO A 51 -25.80 -17.82 -22.76
CA PRO A 51 -25.67 -17.32 -21.40
C PRO A 51 -24.36 -17.78 -20.74
N SER A 52 -23.33 -16.94 -20.76
CA SER A 52 -22.12 -17.15 -19.98
C SER A 52 -21.68 -15.85 -19.31
N ARG A 53 -21.74 -15.88 -17.96
CA ARG A 53 -21.09 -15.02 -16.96
C ARG A 53 -20.42 -13.76 -17.52
N VAL A 54 -21.14 -12.64 -17.47
CA VAL A 54 -20.58 -11.31 -17.74
C VAL A 54 -19.86 -10.82 -16.48
N TYR A 55 -18.59 -11.17 -16.33
CA TYR A 55 -17.68 -10.47 -15.42
C TYR A 55 -17.06 -9.28 -16.17
N GLY A 56 -17.03 -8.11 -15.54
CA GLY A 56 -16.59 -6.85 -16.16
C GLY A 56 -15.17 -6.92 -16.76
N PRO A 57 -14.93 -6.32 -17.95
CA PRO A 57 -13.80 -6.71 -18.82
C PRO A 57 -12.41 -6.22 -18.38
N CYS A 58 -12.25 -5.15 -17.60
CA CYS A 58 -10.92 -4.48 -17.57
C CYS A 58 -9.85 -5.14 -16.65
N ALA A 59 -10.25 -5.90 -15.63
CA ALA A 59 -9.31 -6.55 -14.71
C ALA A 59 -9.06 -8.03 -15.04
N VAL A 60 -10.09 -8.78 -15.45
CA VAL A 60 -9.95 -10.16 -15.96
C VAL A 60 -9.06 -10.17 -17.21
N VAL A 61 -9.27 -9.23 -18.15
CA VAL A 61 -8.46 -9.15 -19.37
C VAL A 61 -6.96 -8.97 -19.07
N ARG A 62 -6.57 -8.38 -17.93
CA ARG A 62 -5.15 -8.14 -17.60
C ARG A 62 -4.47 -9.30 -16.88
N GLY A 63 -5.17 -9.99 -15.96
CA GLY A 63 -4.68 -11.24 -15.36
C GLY A 63 -4.53 -12.34 -16.41
N VAL A 64 -5.52 -12.45 -17.30
CA VAL A 64 -5.51 -13.32 -18.48
C VAL A 64 -4.39 -12.93 -19.45
N PHE A 65 -4.20 -11.63 -19.75
CA PHE A 65 -3.11 -11.16 -20.63
C PHE A 65 -1.73 -11.54 -20.11
N MET A 66 -1.52 -11.49 -18.79
CA MET A 66 -0.21 -11.75 -18.21
C MET A 66 0.22 -13.21 -18.38
N TYR A 67 -0.70 -14.18 -18.26
CA TYR A 67 -0.44 -15.57 -18.65
C TYR A 67 -0.02 -15.67 -20.10
N TYR A 68 -0.81 -15.15 -21.04
CA TYR A 68 -0.48 -15.26 -22.47
C TYR A 68 0.86 -14.62 -22.84
N VAL A 69 1.26 -13.54 -22.16
CA VAL A 69 2.53 -12.87 -22.40
C VAL A 69 3.72 -13.61 -21.79
N LEU A 70 3.55 -14.16 -20.58
CA LEU A 70 4.62 -14.77 -19.78
C LEU A 70 4.74 -16.28 -19.94
N LYS A 71 3.72 -16.93 -20.52
CA LYS A 71 3.73 -18.36 -20.81
C LYS A 71 5.01 -18.71 -21.57
N ASP A 72 5.70 -19.72 -21.09
CA ASP A 72 7.02 -20.18 -21.57
C ASP A 72 8.21 -19.23 -21.40
N LYS A 73 8.00 -18.00 -20.88
CA LYS A 73 9.06 -17.01 -20.62
C LYS A 73 9.38 -16.89 -19.14
N ALA A 74 8.40 -17.08 -18.27
CA ALA A 74 8.57 -17.03 -16.82
C ALA A 74 8.43 -18.43 -16.19
N ARG A 75 9.21 -18.66 -15.12
CA ARG A 75 9.18 -19.92 -14.35
C ARG A 75 8.32 -19.83 -13.09
N PHE A 76 8.15 -18.61 -12.59
CA PHE A 76 7.47 -18.32 -11.33
C PHE A 76 7.01 -16.86 -11.34
N TYR A 77 5.88 -16.59 -10.71
CA TYR A 77 5.31 -15.25 -10.60
C TYR A 77 5.04 -14.85 -9.15
N ILE A 78 5.63 -13.73 -8.72
CA ILE A 78 5.30 -13.13 -7.41
C ILE A 78 4.26 -12.05 -7.66
N TYR A 79 3.04 -12.28 -7.22
CA TYR A 79 1.95 -11.30 -7.27
C TYR A 79 1.93 -10.44 -6.01
N ILE A 80 2.04 -9.12 -6.16
CA ILE A 80 1.84 -8.18 -5.06
C ILE A 80 0.34 -7.91 -4.92
N SER A 81 -0.28 -8.59 -3.96
CA SER A 81 -1.67 -8.40 -3.57
C SER A 81 -1.78 -7.41 -2.41
N THR A 82 -2.87 -7.47 -1.65
CA THR A 82 -3.22 -6.54 -0.58
C THR A 82 -4.12 -7.21 0.44
N ASP A 83 -4.13 -6.74 1.68
CA ASP A 83 -5.12 -7.13 2.68
C ASP A 83 -6.52 -6.55 2.40
N SER A 84 -6.67 -5.57 1.51
CA SER A 84 -7.99 -5.07 1.09
C SER A 84 -8.84 -6.15 0.39
N VAL A 85 -8.25 -7.28 -0.01
CA VAL A 85 -9.02 -8.43 -0.52
C VAL A 85 -9.99 -8.98 0.53
N TYR A 86 -9.70 -8.78 1.82
CA TYR A 86 -10.58 -9.24 2.90
C TYR A 86 -11.82 -8.38 3.09
N ASP A 87 -11.75 -7.08 2.75
CA ASP A 87 -12.89 -6.15 2.83
C ASP A 87 -14.01 -6.48 1.82
N VAL A 88 -13.76 -7.40 0.89
CA VAL A 88 -14.73 -7.92 -0.10
C VAL A 88 -15.08 -9.40 0.11
N CYS A 89 -14.76 -9.93 1.29
CA CYS A 89 -15.01 -11.31 1.69
C CYS A 89 -15.94 -11.38 2.91
N ASP A 90 -16.52 -12.55 3.15
CA ASP A 90 -17.29 -12.80 4.36
C ASP A 90 -16.35 -13.27 5.48
N LYS A 91 -16.21 -12.46 6.54
CA LYS A 91 -15.49 -12.82 7.76
C LYS A 91 -16.48 -13.08 8.90
N SER A 92 -16.46 -14.29 9.44
CA SER A 92 -17.43 -14.75 10.46
C SER A 92 -16.85 -14.85 11.88
N HIS A 93 -15.66 -14.32 12.13
CA HIS A 93 -14.98 -14.37 13.43
C HIS A 93 -14.31 -13.04 13.78
N ALA A 94 -13.95 -12.90 15.07
CA ALA A 94 -13.28 -11.70 15.59
C ALA A 94 -11.75 -11.80 15.55
N ASP A 95 -11.19 -13.00 15.42
CA ASP A 95 -9.74 -13.22 15.38
C ASP A 95 -9.06 -12.51 14.19
N PRO A 96 -7.73 -12.29 14.23
CA PRO A 96 -6.98 -11.75 13.09
C PRO A 96 -7.28 -12.50 11.80
N THR A 97 -7.37 -11.76 10.70
CA THR A 97 -7.79 -12.30 9.40
C THR A 97 -6.72 -13.21 8.80
N ARG A 98 -7.10 -14.41 8.38
CA ARG A 98 -6.21 -15.44 7.81
C ARG A 98 -6.34 -15.50 6.30
N GLU A 99 -5.41 -16.18 5.63
CA GLU A 99 -5.47 -16.34 4.18
C GLU A 99 -6.72 -17.08 3.70
N SER A 100 -7.22 -18.01 4.52
CA SER A 100 -8.46 -18.76 4.32
C SER A 100 -9.73 -17.90 4.30
N ASP A 101 -9.67 -16.68 4.83
CA ASP A 101 -10.84 -15.79 4.93
C ASP A 101 -11.10 -15.04 3.63
N ALA A 102 -10.23 -15.18 2.63
CA ALA A 102 -10.39 -14.58 1.31
C ALA A 102 -11.40 -15.35 0.45
N VAL A 103 -12.62 -15.47 0.94
CA VAL A 103 -13.74 -16.15 0.28
C VAL A 103 -14.82 -15.13 -0.04
N ARG A 104 -15.15 -15.02 -1.34
CA ARG A 104 -16.23 -14.13 -1.77
C ARG A 104 -17.58 -14.55 -1.17
N PRO A 105 -18.45 -13.58 -0.88
CA PRO A 105 -19.83 -13.89 -0.53
C PRO A 105 -20.51 -14.74 -1.60
N ALA A 106 -21.32 -15.71 -1.17
CA ALA A 106 -22.10 -16.55 -2.08
C ALA A 106 -23.19 -15.74 -2.82
N SER A 107 -23.73 -14.70 -2.18
CA SER A 107 -24.77 -13.83 -2.75
C SER A 107 -24.17 -12.85 -3.76
N GLU A 108 -24.66 -12.90 -5.00
CA GLU A 108 -24.26 -11.96 -6.05
C GLU A 108 -24.53 -10.51 -5.67
N GLN A 109 -25.69 -10.24 -5.07
CA GLN A 109 -26.04 -8.91 -4.59
C GLN A 109 -24.99 -8.42 -3.57
N ARG A 110 -24.60 -9.28 -2.61
CA ARG A 110 -23.59 -8.93 -1.62
C ARG A 110 -22.23 -8.65 -2.25
N ARG A 111 -21.84 -9.43 -3.28
CA ARG A 111 -20.60 -9.18 -4.04
C ARG A 111 -20.63 -7.82 -4.72
N GLN A 112 -21.75 -7.43 -5.31
CA GLN A 112 -21.92 -6.13 -5.97
C GLN A 112 -21.88 -4.97 -4.97
N GLU A 113 -22.53 -5.11 -3.81
CA GLU A 113 -22.48 -4.14 -2.71
C GLU A 113 -21.04 -3.91 -2.22
N LEU A 114 -20.31 -5.00 -1.92
CA LEU A 114 -18.92 -4.91 -1.48
C LEU A 114 -18.01 -4.36 -2.58
N GLN A 115 -18.21 -4.72 -3.85
CA GLN A 115 -17.45 -4.17 -4.97
C GLN A 115 -17.65 -2.66 -5.13
N ALA A 116 -18.88 -2.17 -4.94
CA ALA A 116 -19.18 -0.74 -5.03
C ALA A 116 -18.45 0.05 -3.94
N VAL A 117 -18.29 -0.55 -2.76
CA VAL A 117 -17.60 0.05 -1.61
C VAL A 117 -16.08 -0.10 -1.68
N GLU A 118 -15.58 -1.26 -2.12
CA GLU A 118 -14.15 -1.61 -2.13
C GLU A 118 -13.73 -2.24 -3.47
N SER A 119 -13.76 -1.41 -4.51
CA SER A 119 -13.46 -1.86 -5.87
C SER A 119 -12.01 -2.28 -6.08
N TYR A 120 -11.07 -1.76 -5.27
CA TYR A 120 -9.65 -2.09 -5.39
C TYR A 120 -9.38 -3.50 -4.86
N GLY A 121 -9.83 -3.79 -3.63
CA GLY A 121 -9.82 -5.13 -3.04
C GLY A 121 -10.53 -6.16 -3.92
N HIS A 122 -11.71 -5.81 -4.45
CA HIS A 122 -12.46 -6.67 -5.38
C HIS A 122 -11.63 -7.10 -6.59
N ARG A 123 -10.99 -6.14 -7.27
CA ARG A 123 -10.16 -6.41 -8.45
C ARG A 123 -8.89 -7.17 -8.11
N LYS A 124 -8.29 -6.91 -6.94
CA LYS A 124 -7.09 -7.62 -6.48
C LYS A 124 -7.39 -9.09 -6.20
N LEU A 125 -8.50 -9.38 -5.50
CA LEU A 125 -8.97 -10.74 -5.26
C LEU A 125 -9.31 -11.47 -6.56
N MET A 126 -9.93 -10.78 -7.51
CA MET A 126 -10.28 -11.36 -8.81
C MET A 126 -9.05 -11.81 -9.60
N ILE A 127 -7.91 -11.13 -9.45
CA ILE A 127 -6.65 -11.57 -10.05
C ILE A 127 -6.11 -12.80 -9.33
N GLU A 128 -6.22 -12.90 -8.00
CA GLU A 128 -5.82 -14.11 -7.28
C GLU A 128 -6.62 -15.33 -7.72
N GLU A 129 -7.95 -15.18 -7.85
CA GLU A 129 -8.84 -16.24 -8.34
C GLU A 129 -8.46 -16.67 -9.77
N GLU A 130 -8.16 -15.71 -10.65
CA GLU A 130 -7.70 -15.99 -12.01
C GLU A 130 -6.35 -16.71 -12.05
N LEU A 131 -5.40 -16.36 -11.17
CA LEU A 131 -4.11 -17.04 -11.08
C LEU A 131 -4.29 -18.52 -10.68
N VAL A 132 -5.22 -18.82 -9.78
CA VAL A 132 -5.57 -20.21 -9.41
C VAL A 132 -6.11 -20.97 -10.63
N LEU A 133 -7.08 -20.40 -11.36
CA LEU A 133 -7.64 -21.04 -12.55
C LEU A 133 -6.59 -21.28 -13.64
N GLN A 134 -5.69 -20.32 -13.86
CA GLN A 134 -4.59 -20.47 -14.80
C GLN A 134 -3.64 -21.57 -14.36
N ARG A 135 -3.35 -21.66 -13.07
CA ARG A 135 -2.48 -22.69 -12.53
C ARG A 135 -3.05 -24.09 -12.75
N GLU A 136 -4.35 -24.28 -12.48
CA GLU A 136 -5.08 -25.52 -12.75
C GLU A 136 -5.02 -25.91 -14.24
N ALA A 137 -5.00 -24.92 -15.14
CA ALA A 137 -4.84 -25.11 -16.58
C ALA A 137 -3.37 -25.30 -17.04
N GLY A 138 -2.45 -25.63 -16.12
CA GLY A 138 -1.02 -25.84 -16.43
C GLY A 138 -0.22 -24.54 -16.53
N GLY A 139 -0.70 -23.47 -15.88
CA GLY A 139 -0.04 -22.17 -15.84
C GLY A 139 1.21 -22.10 -14.98
N ILE A 140 1.77 -20.89 -14.90
CA ILE A 140 3.01 -20.63 -14.18
C ILE A 140 2.73 -20.69 -12.67
N PRO A 141 3.54 -21.40 -11.87
CA PRO A 141 3.43 -21.35 -10.41
C PRO A 141 3.56 -19.92 -9.89
N PHE A 142 2.82 -19.58 -8.85
CA PHE A 142 2.83 -18.21 -8.31
C PHE A 142 2.83 -18.17 -6.79
N VAL A 143 3.10 -17.00 -6.23
CA VAL A 143 2.83 -16.65 -4.84
C VAL A 143 2.15 -15.29 -4.78
N SER A 144 1.12 -15.16 -3.96
CA SER A 144 0.46 -13.89 -3.67
C SER A 144 0.91 -13.33 -2.32
N LEU A 145 1.52 -12.15 -2.31
CA LEU A 145 1.89 -11.44 -1.08
C LEU A 145 0.80 -10.42 -0.74
N ARG A 146 0.06 -10.63 0.34
CA ARG A 146 -1.00 -9.73 0.81
C ARG A 146 -0.39 -8.73 1.79
N LEU A 147 -0.20 -7.51 1.30
CA LEU A 147 0.39 -6.43 2.07
C LEU A 147 -0.70 -5.55 2.68
N PRO A 148 -0.62 -5.25 3.99
CA PRO A 148 -1.34 -4.15 4.59
C PRO A 148 -0.67 -2.83 4.22
N ASP A 149 -0.97 -1.77 4.96
CA ASP A 149 -0.30 -0.49 4.79
C ASP A 149 1.22 -0.62 4.94
N VAL A 150 1.91 -0.45 3.82
CA VAL A 150 3.37 -0.50 3.74
C VAL A 150 3.94 0.81 4.26
N ILE A 151 4.84 0.73 5.23
CA ILE A 151 5.59 1.87 5.76
C ILE A 151 7.08 1.69 5.50
N GLY A 152 7.81 2.80 5.41
CA GLY A 152 9.25 2.78 5.27
C GLY A 152 9.83 3.85 4.35
N PRO A 153 11.16 3.82 4.16
CA PRO A 153 11.85 4.66 3.19
C PRO A 153 11.22 4.58 1.79
N LYS A 154 11.01 5.75 1.18
CA LYS A 154 10.48 5.89 -0.19
C LYS A 154 9.07 5.29 -0.40
N ASP A 155 8.26 5.25 0.64
CA ASP A 155 6.80 5.14 0.51
C ASP A 155 6.30 6.24 -0.44
N ASN A 156 5.64 5.83 -1.52
CA ASN A 156 5.15 6.73 -2.55
C ASN A 156 3.70 7.16 -2.31
N THR A 157 3.03 6.63 -1.28
CA THR A 157 1.73 7.12 -0.85
C THR A 157 1.86 8.39 -0.02
N TYR A 158 3.07 8.68 0.46
CA TYR A 158 3.43 9.83 1.27
C TYR A 158 2.73 9.93 2.63
N ARG A 159 1.93 8.92 2.99
CA ARG A 159 1.09 8.93 4.19
C ARG A 159 1.91 9.06 5.45
N TRP A 160 3.02 8.32 5.51
CA TRP A 160 3.98 8.44 6.59
C TRP A 160 4.56 9.85 6.69
N TRP A 161 5.06 10.38 5.57
CA TRP A 161 5.77 11.66 5.54
C TRP A 161 4.84 12.83 5.92
N ILE A 162 3.58 12.77 5.51
CA ILE A 162 2.55 13.74 5.91
C ILE A 162 2.36 13.71 7.43
N TYR A 163 2.18 12.54 8.06
CA TYR A 163 2.06 12.46 9.53
C TYR A 163 3.31 12.98 10.23
N GLN A 164 4.49 12.60 9.75
CA GLN A 164 5.75 13.05 10.34
C GLN A 164 5.90 14.57 10.29
N LEU A 165 5.59 15.21 9.15
CA LEU A 165 5.63 16.68 9.06
C LEU A 165 4.52 17.33 9.85
N TRP A 166 3.33 16.73 9.94
CA TRP A 166 2.25 17.24 10.76
C TRP A 166 2.65 17.28 12.25
N ILE A 167 3.32 16.23 12.73
CA ILE A 167 3.91 16.19 14.08
C ILE A 167 5.02 17.23 14.22
N ARG A 168 6.02 17.22 13.33
CA ARG A 168 7.21 18.08 13.43
C ARG A 168 6.88 19.57 13.35
N LEU A 169 5.88 19.93 12.54
CA LEU A 169 5.50 21.31 12.24
C LEU A 169 4.22 21.72 12.96
N ALA A 170 3.79 21.00 13.99
CA ALA A 170 2.51 21.25 14.68
C ALA A 170 2.36 22.71 15.15
N ASP A 171 3.41 23.33 15.70
CA ASP A 171 3.41 24.74 16.13
C ASP A 171 3.30 25.76 14.98
N HIS A 172 3.44 25.29 13.75
CA HIS A 172 3.43 26.08 12.52
C HIS A 172 2.23 25.76 11.61
N LEU A 173 1.34 24.88 12.06
CA LEU A 173 0.14 24.45 11.36
C LEU A 173 -1.10 24.81 12.16
N GLU A 174 -2.19 25.17 11.49
CA GLU A 174 -3.45 25.51 12.15
C GLU A 174 -4.24 24.26 12.54
N LYS A 175 -4.02 23.17 11.81
CA LYS A 175 -4.72 21.91 12.03
C LYS A 175 -4.06 21.13 13.18
N PRO A 176 -4.75 20.87 14.30
CA PRO A 176 -4.18 20.12 15.41
C PRO A 176 -3.98 18.65 15.02
N LEU A 177 -2.95 18.02 15.54
CA LEU A 177 -2.74 16.58 15.36
C LEU A 177 -3.89 15.81 16.01
N ALA A 178 -4.74 15.21 15.19
CA ALA A 178 -5.97 14.58 15.64
C ALA A 178 -6.16 13.19 15.04
N ILE A 179 -6.91 12.34 15.75
CA ILE A 179 -7.35 11.03 15.28
C ILE A 179 -8.88 10.92 15.32
N PRO A 180 -9.52 10.28 14.34
CA PRO A 180 -10.94 9.99 14.40
C PRO A 180 -11.30 9.12 15.61
N SER A 181 -12.39 9.43 16.31
CA SER A 181 -12.80 8.69 17.53
C SER A 181 -13.01 7.19 17.32
N PHE A 182 -13.50 6.79 16.14
CA PHE A 182 -13.69 5.38 15.79
C PHE A 182 -12.38 4.60 15.55
N LEU A 183 -11.22 5.27 15.52
CA LEU A 183 -9.91 4.65 15.34
C LEU A 183 -9.07 4.56 16.62
N VAL A 184 -9.47 5.24 17.70
CA VAL A 184 -8.66 5.36 18.94
C VAL A 184 -8.21 4.00 19.47
N ASN A 185 -9.13 3.05 19.53
CA ASN A 185 -8.90 1.70 20.05
C ASN A 185 -8.89 0.62 18.96
N LYS A 186 -8.77 1.02 17.68
CA LYS A 186 -8.82 0.08 16.56
C LYS A 186 -7.40 -0.35 16.18
N PRO A 187 -6.99 -1.60 16.45
CA PRO A 187 -5.69 -2.09 16.01
C PRO A 187 -5.66 -2.22 14.49
N MET A 188 -4.48 -2.03 13.91
CA MET A 188 -4.21 -2.18 12.48
C MET A 188 -2.95 -3.00 12.24
N SER A 189 -2.84 -3.54 11.03
CA SER A 189 -1.59 -4.13 10.54
C SER A 189 -0.85 -3.13 9.67
N LEU A 190 0.47 -3.09 9.82
CA LEU A 190 1.40 -2.39 8.94
C LEU A 190 2.47 -3.40 8.52
N VAL A 191 3.25 -3.07 7.49
CA VAL A 191 4.40 -3.88 7.09
C VAL A 191 5.59 -3.01 6.71
N TYR A 192 6.80 -3.43 7.07
CA TYR A 192 8.01 -2.69 6.70
C TYR A 192 8.43 -2.97 5.26
N VAL A 193 8.70 -1.92 4.49
CA VAL A 193 9.08 -1.99 3.08
C VAL A 193 10.32 -2.86 2.84
N ASN A 194 11.30 -2.82 3.75
CA ASN A 194 12.55 -3.56 3.61
C ASN A 194 12.34 -5.06 3.85
N ASP A 195 11.48 -5.44 4.80
CA ASP A 195 11.16 -6.85 5.04
C ASP A 195 10.43 -7.47 3.83
N VAL A 196 9.52 -6.70 3.21
CA VAL A 196 8.84 -7.11 1.96
C VAL A 196 9.86 -7.33 0.84
N ALA A 197 10.81 -6.40 0.67
CA ALA A 197 11.87 -6.54 -0.32
C ALA A 197 12.71 -7.80 -0.08
N ASP A 198 13.07 -8.07 1.18
CA ASP A 198 13.86 -9.25 1.54
C ASP A 198 13.09 -10.57 1.29
N VAL A 199 11.77 -10.61 1.51
CA VAL A 199 10.94 -11.75 1.07
C VAL A 199 10.93 -11.92 -0.43
N ILE A 200 10.77 -10.84 -1.20
CA ILE A 200 10.75 -10.91 -2.67
C ILE A 200 12.08 -11.47 -3.19
N VAL A 201 13.21 -11.05 -2.62
CA VAL A 201 14.54 -11.57 -2.97
C VAL A 201 14.64 -13.06 -2.63
N ARG A 202 14.15 -13.50 -1.47
CA ARG A 202 14.14 -14.94 -1.11
C ARG A 202 13.25 -15.77 -2.05
N LEU A 203 12.13 -15.21 -2.50
CA LEU A 203 11.22 -15.84 -3.46
C LEU A 203 11.75 -15.81 -4.91
N MET A 204 12.97 -15.31 -5.16
CA MET A 204 13.63 -15.47 -6.45
C MET A 204 14.11 -16.90 -6.70
N ASP A 205 14.20 -17.73 -5.67
CA ASP A 205 14.45 -19.17 -5.79
C ASP A 205 13.47 -19.94 -4.88
N PRO A 206 12.18 -19.97 -5.24
CA PRO A 206 11.12 -20.46 -4.38
C PRO A 206 11.12 -21.99 -4.30
N LYS A 207 10.84 -22.53 -3.11
CA LYS A 207 10.63 -23.96 -2.95
C LYS A 207 9.23 -24.37 -3.46
N PRO A 208 9.04 -25.59 -4.00
CA PRO A 208 7.73 -26.03 -4.48
C PRO A 208 6.61 -25.94 -3.46
N GLU A 209 6.93 -26.08 -2.16
CA GLU A 209 5.93 -26.01 -1.10
C GLU A 209 5.21 -24.67 -1.03
N VAL A 210 5.83 -23.57 -1.47
CA VAL A 210 5.19 -22.24 -1.40
C VAL A 210 4.32 -21.93 -2.61
N PHE A 211 4.35 -22.77 -3.65
CA PHE A 211 3.63 -22.51 -4.89
C PHE A 211 2.12 -22.48 -4.68
N ASP A 212 1.50 -21.56 -5.41
CA ASP A 212 0.05 -21.42 -5.56
C ASP A 212 -0.63 -21.02 -4.25
N GLN A 213 0.13 -20.33 -3.40
CA GLN A 213 -0.30 -19.88 -2.08
C GLN A 213 -0.32 -18.35 -1.96
N ALA A 214 -1.21 -17.86 -1.09
CA ALA A 214 -1.14 -16.51 -0.56
C ALA A 214 -0.49 -16.50 0.83
N PHE A 215 0.17 -15.38 1.15
CA PHE A 215 0.77 -15.11 2.46
C PHE A 215 0.50 -13.68 2.90
N ASN A 216 0.02 -13.55 4.13
CA ASN A 216 -0.10 -12.28 4.85
C ASN A 216 1.26 -11.86 5.40
N LEU A 217 1.70 -10.65 5.04
CA LEU A 217 2.96 -10.09 5.54
C LEU A 217 2.66 -8.83 6.36
N ALA A 218 2.98 -8.86 7.65
CA ALA A 218 2.86 -7.71 8.55
C ALA A 218 3.91 -7.77 9.66
N PHE A 219 4.01 -6.69 10.42
CA PHE A 219 4.61 -6.73 11.76
C PHE A 219 3.91 -7.73 12.66
N LYS A 220 4.58 -8.16 13.74
CA LYS A 220 3.93 -8.95 14.80
C LYS A 220 3.00 -8.06 15.62
N GLU A 221 3.41 -6.81 15.79
CA GLU A 221 2.72 -5.75 16.50
C GLU A 221 1.51 -5.25 15.70
N THR A 222 0.41 -4.96 16.41
CA THR A 222 -0.84 -4.48 15.81
C THR A 222 -1.25 -3.15 16.46
N PRO A 223 -0.47 -2.07 16.24
CA PRO A 223 -0.68 -0.80 16.92
C PRO A 223 -2.04 -0.19 16.54
N THR A 224 -2.60 0.66 17.38
CA THR A 224 -3.64 1.61 16.96
C THR A 224 -2.99 2.82 16.27
N LEU A 225 -3.78 3.62 15.56
CA LEU A 225 -3.27 4.88 14.99
C LEU A 225 -2.74 5.82 16.09
N LEU A 226 -3.37 5.84 17.26
CA LEU A 226 -2.91 6.63 18.41
C LEU A 226 -1.51 6.20 18.86
N GLN A 227 -1.29 4.89 18.98
CA GLN A 227 0.01 4.33 19.37
C GLN A 227 1.07 4.66 18.33
N LEU A 228 0.79 4.44 17.04
CA LEU A 228 1.72 4.77 15.96
C LEU A 228 2.16 6.24 15.99
N LEU A 229 1.21 7.17 16.11
CA LEU A 229 1.52 8.60 16.17
C LEU A 229 2.27 8.98 17.46
N GLY A 230 1.97 8.30 18.58
CA GLY A 230 2.72 8.41 19.82
C GLY A 230 4.17 7.97 19.67
N ASP A 231 4.42 6.85 19.03
CA ASP A 231 5.76 6.31 18.81
C ASP A 231 6.55 7.17 17.80
N MET A 232 5.90 7.68 16.75
CA MET A 232 6.50 8.65 15.82
C MET A 232 6.91 9.94 16.53
N LYS A 233 6.07 10.47 17.45
CA LYS A 233 6.40 11.63 18.28
C LYS A 233 7.66 11.38 19.11
N LEU A 234 7.76 10.22 19.75
CA LEU A 234 8.92 9.83 20.55
C LEU A 234 10.18 9.74 19.68
N ALA A 235 10.09 9.10 18.52
CA ALA A 235 11.21 9.01 17.56
C ALA A 235 11.65 10.40 17.04
N LEU A 236 10.72 11.36 16.94
CA LEU A 236 11.03 12.76 16.59
C LEU A 236 11.56 13.61 17.77
N ASN A 237 11.66 13.05 18.97
CA ASN A 237 11.96 13.74 20.23
C ASN A 237 10.97 14.88 20.54
N ILE A 238 9.68 14.65 20.32
CA ILE A 238 8.59 15.61 20.61
C ILE A 238 7.67 15.01 21.68
N THR A 239 7.78 15.51 22.91
CA THR A 239 6.95 15.03 24.04
C THR A 239 5.67 15.85 24.20
N ASP A 240 5.74 17.16 23.98
CA ASP A 240 4.74 18.13 24.47
C ASP A 240 3.56 18.37 23.52
N LEU A 241 3.49 17.64 22.40
CA LEU A 241 2.38 17.73 21.46
C LEU A 241 1.24 16.79 21.86
N SER A 242 0.05 17.32 22.12
CA SER A 242 -1.13 16.47 22.37
C SER A 242 -1.70 15.89 21.06
N ILE A 243 -2.13 14.63 21.11
CA ILE A 243 -2.93 14.01 20.05
C ILE A 243 -4.38 14.09 20.51
N ILE A 244 -5.22 14.84 19.80
CA ILE A 244 -6.62 15.02 20.19
C ILE A 244 -7.52 14.03 19.44
N THR A 245 -8.69 13.77 20.01
CA THR A 245 -9.73 12.99 19.34
C THR A 245 -10.65 13.91 18.55
N ASP A 246 -10.86 13.62 17.28
CA ASP A 246 -11.79 14.32 16.39
C ASP A 246 -13.04 13.46 16.16
N ASN A 247 -14.21 14.00 16.48
CA ASN A 247 -15.51 13.35 16.29
C ASN A 247 -16.17 13.72 14.95
N SER A 248 -15.52 14.55 14.14
CA SER A 248 -16.05 14.96 12.85
C SER A 248 -16.03 13.80 11.85
N VAL A 249 -17.04 13.75 10.99
CA VAL A 249 -17.13 12.75 9.90
C VAL A 249 -15.97 12.88 8.91
N ASN A 250 -15.38 14.08 8.82
CA ASN A 250 -14.29 14.42 7.92
C ASN A 250 -12.92 14.45 8.63
N ALA A 251 -12.81 13.80 9.79
CA ALA A 251 -11.56 13.71 10.53
C ALA A 251 -10.47 13.09 9.65
N VAL A 252 -9.36 13.82 9.49
CA VAL A 252 -8.27 13.41 8.59
C VAL A 252 -7.55 12.21 9.18
N HIS A 253 -7.46 11.15 8.39
CA HIS A 253 -6.63 9.99 8.69
C HIS A 253 -6.17 9.35 7.39
N MET A 254 -4.99 8.75 7.43
CA MET A 254 -4.38 8.05 6.28
C MET A 254 -4.15 6.56 6.55
N PHE A 255 -4.28 6.14 7.82
CA PHE A 255 -4.19 4.76 8.28
C PHE A 255 -5.35 4.47 9.26
N PRO A 256 -5.82 3.22 9.34
CA PRO A 256 -5.59 2.17 8.35
C PRO A 256 -6.32 2.48 7.03
N SER A 257 -5.85 1.93 5.91
CA SER A 257 -6.56 2.00 4.62
C SER A 257 -7.68 0.97 4.50
N VAL A 258 -7.70 -0.05 5.37
CA VAL A 258 -8.66 -1.16 5.35
C VAL A 258 -9.55 -1.20 6.58
N ARG A 259 -10.63 -1.98 6.51
CA ARG A 259 -11.64 -2.08 7.57
C ARG A 259 -11.56 -3.37 8.38
N SER A 260 -11.07 -4.46 7.79
CA SER A 260 -11.06 -5.82 8.32
C SER A 260 -10.17 -6.07 9.55
N GLY A 261 -9.44 -5.04 10.01
CA GLY A 261 -8.59 -5.13 11.20
C GLY A 261 -7.28 -5.89 10.93
N PRO A 262 -6.60 -6.36 11.99
CA PRO A 262 -5.29 -7.00 11.85
C PRO A 262 -5.35 -8.35 11.09
N ILE A 263 -4.27 -8.66 10.39
CA ILE A 263 -4.04 -9.92 9.69
C ILE A 263 -3.13 -10.86 10.49
N ASP A 264 -3.39 -12.16 10.39
CA ASP A 264 -2.57 -13.23 10.93
C ASP A 264 -1.38 -13.50 9.99
N ILE A 265 -0.16 -13.59 10.54
CA ILE A 265 1.08 -13.81 9.78
C ILE A 265 1.68 -15.21 9.98
N THR A 266 1.04 -16.09 10.74
CA THR A 266 1.57 -17.39 11.18
C THR A 266 2.02 -18.22 9.98
N LYS A 267 1.19 -18.27 8.94
CA LYS A 267 1.49 -19.00 7.71
C LYS A 267 2.78 -18.54 7.04
N ALA A 268 3.01 -17.22 6.98
CA ALA A 268 4.24 -16.66 6.44
C ALA A 268 5.46 -16.98 7.33
N GLN A 269 5.29 -16.98 8.65
CA GLN A 269 6.36 -17.35 9.58
C GLN A 269 6.79 -18.81 9.39
N GLU A 270 5.82 -19.72 9.24
CA GLU A 270 6.07 -21.14 9.09
C GLU A 270 6.62 -21.49 7.70
N SER A 271 6.02 -20.95 6.64
CA SER A 271 6.30 -21.36 5.26
C SER A 271 7.40 -20.54 4.58
N LEU A 272 7.48 -19.24 4.90
CA LEU A 272 8.46 -18.32 4.28
C LEU A 272 9.61 -17.96 5.22
N HIS A 273 9.61 -18.49 6.46
CA HIS A 273 10.49 -18.03 7.53
C HIS A 273 10.40 -16.49 7.65
N TRP A 274 9.18 -15.96 7.63
CA TRP A 274 8.92 -14.55 7.86
C TRP A 274 9.31 -14.18 9.29
N SER A 275 10.19 -13.20 9.42
CA SER A 275 10.60 -12.64 10.70
C SER A 275 10.69 -11.13 10.51
N PRO A 276 9.58 -10.40 10.72
CA PRO A 276 9.56 -8.96 10.46
C PRO A 276 10.49 -8.24 11.43
N THR A 277 11.07 -7.15 10.95
CA THR A 277 11.74 -6.14 11.77
C THR A 277 10.76 -5.64 12.84
N PRO A 278 11.16 -5.47 14.11
CA PRO A 278 10.29 -4.90 15.14
C PRO A 278 9.74 -3.53 14.71
N LEU A 279 8.48 -3.26 15.05
CA LEU A 279 7.81 -2.02 14.63
C LEU A 279 8.58 -0.78 15.10
N GLU A 280 9.05 -0.78 16.35
CA GLU A 280 9.85 0.31 16.93
C GLU A 280 11.07 0.66 16.06
N THR A 281 11.84 -0.36 15.66
CA THR A 281 13.00 -0.19 14.77
C THR A 281 12.60 0.42 13.43
N ALA A 282 11.53 -0.11 12.82
CA ALA A 282 11.04 0.41 11.54
C ALA A 282 10.56 1.86 11.65
N ILE A 283 9.92 2.25 12.76
CA ILE A 283 9.49 3.64 13.02
C ILE A 283 10.72 4.55 13.07
N VAL A 284 11.74 4.21 13.87
CA VAL A 284 12.97 5.03 14.00
C VAL A 284 13.67 5.19 12.65
N GLU A 285 13.90 4.08 11.93
CA GLU A 285 14.56 4.13 10.63
C GLU A 285 13.77 4.95 9.60
N THR A 286 12.44 4.87 9.63
CA THR A 286 11.58 5.62 8.72
C THR A 286 11.55 7.10 9.06
N VAL A 287 11.47 7.46 10.35
CA VAL A 287 11.59 8.85 10.81
C VAL A 287 12.92 9.45 10.36
N ASP A 288 14.03 8.77 10.65
CA ASP A 288 15.38 9.22 10.30
C ASP A 288 15.58 9.37 8.79
N PHE A 289 14.97 8.48 8.00
CA PHE A 289 14.99 8.60 6.55
C PHE A 289 14.32 9.90 6.09
N TYR A 290 13.11 10.21 6.57
CA TYR A 290 12.38 11.40 6.13
C TYR A 290 12.94 12.70 6.70
N GLU A 291 13.52 12.69 7.91
CA GLU A 291 14.24 13.86 8.45
C GLU A 291 15.43 14.23 7.54
N ARG A 292 16.21 13.24 7.09
CA ARG A 292 17.31 13.48 6.13
C ARG A 292 16.79 13.90 4.76
N THR A 293 15.71 13.26 4.29
CA THR A 293 15.08 13.54 2.99
C THR A 293 14.64 15.00 2.86
N MET A 294 14.27 15.66 3.96
CA MET A 294 13.90 17.08 3.93
C MET A 294 15.03 17.98 3.45
N THR A 295 16.30 17.60 3.60
CA THR A 295 17.46 18.39 3.14
C THR A 295 18.20 17.77 1.95
N ASP A 296 17.81 16.57 1.52
CA ASP A 296 18.44 15.87 0.41
C ASP A 296 18.20 16.60 -0.94
N PRO A 297 19.26 16.94 -1.70
CA PRO A 297 19.13 17.59 -3.01
C PRO A 297 18.48 16.70 -4.09
N TYR A 298 18.49 15.37 -3.94
CA TYR A 298 17.85 14.45 -4.88
C TYR A 298 16.35 14.27 -4.62
N MET A 299 15.84 14.76 -3.50
CA MET A 299 14.45 14.58 -3.08
C MET A 299 13.61 15.86 -3.23
N VAL A 300 14.09 16.84 -4.00
CA VAL A 300 13.41 18.13 -4.22
C VAL A 300 12.00 17.96 -4.78
N GLY A 301 11.81 17.07 -5.76
CA GLY A 301 10.51 16.82 -6.39
C GLY A 301 9.47 16.34 -5.38
N PRO A 302 9.66 15.15 -4.78
CA PRO A 302 8.78 14.63 -3.73
C PRO A 302 8.57 15.62 -2.59
N ARG A 303 9.63 16.29 -2.11
CA ARG A 303 9.53 17.30 -1.05
C ARG A 303 8.58 18.45 -1.42
N LYS A 304 8.62 18.96 -2.66
CA LYS A 304 7.70 20.00 -3.12
C LYS A 304 6.24 19.51 -3.15
N GLU A 305 6.00 18.27 -3.56
CA GLU A 305 4.65 17.68 -3.57
C GLU A 305 4.07 17.60 -2.16
N ILE A 306 4.87 17.17 -1.19
CA ILE A 306 4.46 17.11 0.21
C ILE A 306 4.18 18.49 0.77
N ILE A 307 5.08 19.46 0.56
CA ILE A 307 4.89 20.82 1.07
C ILE A 307 3.59 21.41 0.52
N ARG A 308 3.32 21.25 -0.78
CA ARG A 308 2.05 21.67 -1.38
C ARG A 308 0.84 20.98 -0.75
N THR A 309 0.95 19.69 -0.43
CA THR A 309 -0.09 18.96 0.30
C THR A 309 -0.32 19.56 1.69
N MET A 310 0.75 19.91 2.41
CA MET A 310 0.66 20.57 3.72
C MET A 310 0.01 21.96 3.60
N GLU A 311 0.40 22.77 2.62
CA GLU A 311 -0.18 24.09 2.33
C GLU A 311 -1.67 23.98 1.99
N THR A 312 -2.08 22.95 1.25
CA THR A 312 -3.46 22.82 0.79
C THR A 312 -4.40 22.34 1.90
N HIS A 313 -3.93 21.45 2.78
CA HIS A 313 -4.82 20.68 3.68
C HIS A 313 -4.62 20.94 5.18
N PHE A 314 -3.53 21.58 5.59
CA PHE A 314 -3.14 21.70 7.00
C PHE A 314 -2.96 23.13 7.51
N THR A 315 -2.96 24.13 6.62
CA THR A 315 -2.87 25.54 7.02
C THR A 315 -3.50 26.46 5.98
N SER A 316 -4.16 27.54 6.41
CA SER A 316 -4.55 28.66 5.56
C SER A 316 -3.47 29.76 5.51
N LYS A 317 -2.37 29.58 6.26
CA LYS A 317 -1.24 30.51 6.40
C LYS A 317 0.06 29.85 5.90
N PRO A 318 0.31 29.79 4.57
CA PRO A 318 1.51 29.17 4.00
C PRO A 318 2.81 29.73 4.59
N LEU A 319 2.86 31.03 4.90
CA LEU A 319 4.03 31.66 5.51
C LEU A 319 4.44 31.04 6.84
N MET A 320 3.49 30.59 7.68
CA MET A 320 3.79 29.94 8.95
C MET A 320 4.45 28.57 8.73
N LEU A 321 3.95 27.80 7.76
CA LEU A 321 4.54 26.54 7.34
C LEU A 321 5.97 26.75 6.81
N LEU A 322 6.18 27.75 5.94
CA LEU A 322 7.52 28.06 5.42
C LEU A 322 8.49 28.48 6.54
N GLN A 323 8.03 29.21 7.56
CA GLN A 323 8.83 29.52 8.75
C GLN A 323 9.20 28.25 9.53
N GLY A 324 8.27 27.32 9.71
CA GLY A 324 8.55 26.03 10.32
C GLY A 324 9.58 25.22 9.54
N LEU A 325 9.43 25.14 8.21
CA LEU A 325 10.38 24.47 7.33
C LEU A 325 11.78 25.09 7.40
N LYS A 326 11.86 26.42 7.46
CA LYS A 326 13.13 27.13 7.66
C LYS A 326 13.74 26.83 9.04
N LYS A 327 12.93 26.87 10.10
CA LYS A 327 13.37 26.64 11.49
C LYS A 327 13.90 25.22 11.69
N HIS A 328 13.17 24.21 11.22
CA HIS A 328 13.50 22.80 11.48
C HIS A 328 14.46 22.19 10.45
N TYR A 329 14.46 22.68 9.21
CA TYR A 329 15.23 22.07 8.11
C TYR A 329 16.14 23.06 7.36
N GLY A 330 16.19 24.34 7.74
CA GLY A 330 17.01 25.35 7.05
C GLY A 330 16.53 25.68 5.63
N LEU A 331 15.32 25.26 5.25
CA LEU A 331 14.80 25.43 3.90
C LEU A 331 14.24 26.84 3.69
N ASN A 332 14.85 27.61 2.78
CA ASN A 332 14.36 28.93 2.39
C ASN A 332 13.59 28.83 1.07
N TYR A 333 12.27 28.68 1.14
CA TYR A 333 11.41 28.82 -0.03
C TYR A 333 11.09 30.30 -0.26
N GLN A 334 11.23 30.74 -1.52
CA GLN A 334 10.77 32.07 -1.93
C GLN A 334 9.25 32.01 -2.05
N VAL A 335 8.55 32.91 -1.36
CA VAL A 335 7.10 33.08 -1.53
C VAL A 335 6.88 33.63 -2.94
N PRO A 336 6.12 32.96 -3.82
CA PRO A 336 5.73 33.57 -5.08
C PRO A 336 4.98 34.87 -4.77
N LYS A 337 5.39 35.99 -5.39
CA LYS A 337 4.80 37.32 -5.17
C LYS A 337 3.28 37.38 -5.40
N GLU A 338 2.71 36.38 -6.04
CA GLU A 338 1.29 36.27 -6.40
C GLU A 338 0.41 35.77 -5.23
N GLU A 339 1.01 35.28 -4.15
CA GLU A 339 0.33 34.79 -2.93
C GLU A 339 0.50 35.71 -1.70
N LEU A 340 1.06 36.91 -1.91
CA LEU A 340 1.11 38.03 -0.94
C LEU A 340 0.10 39.10 -1.34
#